data_AF-A0A927HDY2-F1
#
_entry.id   AF-A0A927HDY2-F1
#
_cell.length_a   1.000
_cell.length_b   1.000
_cell.length_c   1.000
_cell.angle_alpha   90.00
_cell.angle_beta   90.00
_cell.angle_gamma   90.00
#
_symmetry.space_group_name_H-M   'P 1'
#
loop_
_entity.id
_entity.type
_entity.pdbx_description
1 polymer ?
#
loop_
_entity_poly.entity_id
_entity_poly.type
_entity_poly.pdbx_seq_one_letter_code
_entity_poly.pdbx_strand_id
1 'polypeptide(L)'
;MADLPLRCTCGKIEGHLTDFTPSMGTHAVCHCRSCRAGELQCGAPDPGEDGVHIFQISPHRLKITKGADHLAVFSFGPNNLLRWYASCCGAPLFTTPRNPRTAFVGVRATGFDSVDVVGPVAGHAFKLAKNGKTKHEGLMTFIWGAAQRIAMGRITGRWKQTPLFDAASGQPVATIEVLPKSRRSELLNA
;
A
#
# COMPACT_ATOMS: atom_id res chain seq x y z
N MET A 1 9.03 -18.77 -12.68
CA MET A 1 8.64 -17.47 -12.12
C MET A 1 9.65 -17.12 -11.05
N ALA A 2 10.10 -15.87 -10.98
CA ALA A 2 11.08 -15.42 -9.99
C ALA A 2 10.40 -14.50 -8.97
N ASP A 3 11.00 -14.35 -7.81
CA ASP A 3 10.52 -13.39 -6.82
C ASP A 3 10.92 -11.97 -7.22
N LEU A 4 10.07 -10.98 -6.93
CA LEU A 4 10.39 -9.56 -7.13
C LEU A 4 10.89 -8.96 -5.82
N PRO A 5 12.16 -8.55 -5.72
CA PRO A 5 12.71 -7.94 -4.51
C PRO A 5 12.04 -6.61 -4.18
N LEU A 6 11.97 -6.31 -2.89
CA LEU A 6 11.45 -5.07 -2.32
C LEU A 6 12.38 -4.64 -1.19
N ARG A 7 12.72 -3.35 -1.11
CA ARG A 7 13.47 -2.79 0.03
C ARG A 7 13.00 -1.40 0.40
N CYS A 8 13.23 -1.01 1.66
CA CYS A 8 13.15 0.41 2.02
C CYS A 8 14.35 1.18 1.46
N THR A 9 14.29 2.52 1.46
CA THR A 9 15.32 3.40 0.90
C THR A 9 16.72 3.10 1.45
N CYS A 10 16.85 2.82 2.75
CA CYS A 10 18.15 2.53 3.37
C CYS A 10 18.51 1.02 3.40
N GLY A 11 17.67 0.14 2.83
CA GLY A 11 17.91 -1.30 2.77
C GLY A 11 17.86 -2.06 4.11
N LYS A 12 17.46 -1.41 5.22
CA LYS A 12 17.32 -2.11 6.51
C LYS A 12 16.11 -3.03 6.55
N ILE A 13 15.07 -2.72 5.79
CA ILE A 13 13.94 -3.61 5.51
C ILE A 13 14.13 -4.19 4.12
N GLU A 14 14.09 -5.51 4.02
CA GLU A 14 14.14 -6.25 2.76
C GLU A 14 13.04 -7.32 2.74
N GLY A 15 12.56 -7.61 1.54
CA GLY A 15 11.51 -8.58 1.30
C GLY A 15 11.35 -8.87 -0.19
N HIS A 16 10.28 -9.56 -0.54
CA HIS A 16 9.96 -9.86 -1.93
C HIS A 16 8.48 -10.18 -2.13
N LEU A 17 8.04 -10.12 -3.40
CA LEU A 17 6.80 -10.69 -3.86
C LEU A 17 7.06 -12.07 -4.48
N THR A 18 6.41 -13.10 -3.95
CA THR A 18 6.59 -14.50 -4.35
C THR A 18 5.88 -14.85 -5.67
N ASP A 19 6.55 -15.64 -6.52
CA ASP A 19 6.12 -16.01 -7.88
C ASP A 19 5.62 -14.80 -8.70
N PHE A 20 6.45 -13.77 -8.78
CA PHE A 20 6.02 -12.50 -9.33
C PHE A 20 5.67 -12.60 -10.82
N THR A 21 4.51 -12.02 -11.16
CA THR A 21 4.12 -11.63 -12.51
C THR A 21 3.29 -10.33 -12.42
N PRO A 22 3.40 -9.37 -13.38
CA PRO A 22 2.59 -8.15 -13.33
C PRO A 22 1.07 -8.41 -13.22
N SER A 23 0.59 -9.48 -13.84
CA SER A 23 -0.82 -9.91 -13.82
C SER A 23 -1.33 -10.40 -12.46
N MET A 24 -0.45 -10.69 -11.49
CA MET A 24 -0.87 -11.14 -10.16
C MET A 24 -1.57 -10.04 -9.34
N GLY A 25 -1.36 -8.79 -9.73
CA GLY A 25 -1.81 -7.61 -9.01
C GLY A 25 -2.43 -6.58 -9.94
N THR A 26 -2.54 -5.36 -9.44
CA THR A 26 -3.04 -4.23 -10.22
C THR A 26 -2.23 -2.99 -9.89
N HIS A 27 -1.56 -2.43 -10.89
CA HIS A 27 -0.83 -1.18 -10.76
C HIS A 27 -1.82 -0.01 -10.84
N ALA A 28 -2.02 0.67 -9.70
CA ALA A 28 -2.89 1.81 -9.53
C ALA A 28 -2.09 3.09 -9.25
N VAL A 29 -2.60 4.23 -9.71
CA VAL A 29 -2.09 5.54 -9.28
C VAL A 29 -3.18 6.29 -8.54
N CYS A 30 -2.93 6.67 -7.30
CA CYS A 30 -3.91 7.37 -6.46
C CYS A 30 -3.55 8.84 -6.28
N HIS A 31 -4.51 9.71 -6.62
CA HIS A 31 -4.38 11.17 -6.60
C HIS A 31 -5.06 11.80 -5.39
N CYS A 32 -5.55 10.99 -4.44
CA CYS A 32 -6.31 11.53 -3.33
C CYS A 32 -5.40 12.24 -2.31
N ARG A 33 -5.92 13.32 -1.74
CA ARG A 33 -5.27 14.09 -0.66
C ARG A 33 -4.77 13.21 0.49
N SER A 34 -5.49 12.13 0.81
CA SER A 34 -5.09 11.20 1.87
C SER A 34 -3.83 10.41 1.51
N CYS A 35 -3.66 9.98 0.25
CA CYS A 35 -2.45 9.27 -0.18
C CYS A 35 -1.25 10.21 -0.21
N ARG A 36 -1.40 11.40 -0.80
CA ARG A 36 -0.38 12.47 -0.76
C ARG A 36 0.08 12.78 0.68
N ALA A 37 -0.87 13.04 1.59
CA ALA A 37 -0.54 13.29 3.00
C ALA A 37 0.15 12.09 3.68
N GLY A 38 -0.12 10.86 3.25
CA GLY A 38 0.55 9.67 3.77
C GLY A 38 2.03 9.64 3.40
N GLU A 39 2.39 9.98 2.17
CA GLU A 39 3.78 10.10 1.72
C GLU A 39 4.50 11.22 2.51
N LEU A 40 3.89 12.40 2.60
CA LEU A 40 4.43 13.55 3.33
C LEU A 40 4.64 13.27 4.83
N GLN A 41 3.71 12.56 5.47
CA GLN A 41 3.86 12.16 6.88
C GLN A 41 5.10 11.28 7.11
N CYS A 42 5.52 10.53 6.09
CA CYS A 42 6.71 9.69 6.17
C CYS A 42 7.99 10.46 5.78
N GLY A 43 7.89 11.73 5.39
CA GLY A 43 9.01 12.52 4.88
C GLY A 43 9.40 12.19 3.44
N ALA A 44 8.55 11.46 2.69
CA ALA A 44 8.77 11.20 1.28
C ALA A 44 8.47 12.45 0.43
N PRO A 45 9.08 12.58 -0.77
CA PRO A 45 8.76 13.66 -1.70
C PRO A 45 7.27 13.75 -2.00
N ASP A 46 6.79 14.96 -2.22
CA ASP A 46 5.39 15.16 -2.60
C ASP A 46 5.12 14.59 -3.99
N PRO A 47 4.20 13.61 -4.14
CA PRO A 47 3.88 13.04 -5.45
C PRO A 47 3.12 14.00 -6.38
N GLY A 48 2.61 15.14 -5.92
CA GLY A 48 2.00 16.16 -6.77
C GLY A 48 0.91 15.61 -7.70
N GLU A 49 1.02 15.95 -8.99
CA GLU A 49 0.12 15.47 -10.06
C GLU A 49 0.45 14.06 -10.55
N ASP A 50 1.65 13.54 -10.27
CA ASP A 50 2.04 12.18 -10.63
C ASP A 50 1.26 11.16 -9.77
N GLY A 51 0.97 11.53 -8.53
CA GLY A 51 0.19 10.72 -7.61
C GLY A 51 0.97 9.52 -7.05
N VAL A 52 0.32 8.76 -6.17
CA VAL A 52 0.98 7.64 -5.47
C VAL A 52 0.81 6.35 -6.25
N HIS A 53 1.92 5.76 -6.70
CA HIS A 53 1.94 4.46 -7.37
C HIS A 53 1.82 3.30 -6.37
N ILE A 54 0.81 2.46 -6.58
CA ILE A 54 0.40 1.39 -5.67
C ILE A 54 0.21 0.10 -6.48
N PHE A 55 0.97 -0.94 -6.17
CA PHE A 55 0.72 -2.28 -6.69
C PHE A 55 -0.14 -3.08 -5.72
N GLN A 56 -1.39 -3.32 -6.10
CA GLN A 56 -2.39 -3.99 -5.27
C GLN A 56 -2.34 -5.50 -5.45
N ILE A 57 -2.02 -6.23 -4.38
CA ILE A 57 -1.90 -7.69 -4.38
C ILE A 57 -2.61 -8.33 -3.19
N SER A 58 -2.67 -9.66 -3.18
CA SER A 58 -3.00 -10.42 -1.99
C SER A 58 -1.80 -10.55 -1.05
N PRO A 59 -1.98 -10.44 0.27
CA PRO A 59 -0.88 -10.34 1.23
C PRO A 59 -0.03 -11.61 1.37
N HIS A 60 -0.57 -12.80 1.04
CA HIS A 60 0.20 -14.05 1.06
C HIS A 60 1.40 -14.04 0.12
N ARG A 61 1.37 -13.16 -0.89
CA ARG A 61 2.45 -12.99 -1.86
C ARG A 61 3.61 -12.17 -1.30
N LEU A 62 3.37 -11.34 -0.29
CA LEU A 62 4.37 -10.47 0.34
C LEU A 62 5.15 -11.24 1.41
N LYS A 63 6.48 -11.15 1.34
CA LYS A 63 7.40 -11.64 2.37
C LYS A 63 8.31 -10.50 2.82
N ILE A 64 8.54 -10.41 4.13
CA ILE A 64 9.58 -9.56 4.72
C ILE A 64 10.62 -10.55 5.26
N THR A 65 11.85 -10.43 4.78
CA THR A 65 12.96 -11.35 5.10
C THR A 65 13.96 -10.73 6.07
N LYS A 66 13.97 -9.40 6.21
CA LYS A 66 14.87 -8.65 7.10
C LYS A 66 14.21 -7.36 7.58
N GLY A 67 14.53 -6.94 8.81
CA GLY A 67 14.15 -5.63 9.36
C GLY A 67 12.69 -5.49 9.75
N ALA A 68 12.02 -6.59 10.11
CA ALA A 68 10.61 -6.55 10.54
C ALA A 68 10.40 -5.67 11.79
N ASP A 69 11.43 -5.53 12.63
CA ASP A 69 11.48 -4.64 13.80
C ASP A 69 11.47 -3.14 13.42
N HIS A 70 11.87 -2.80 12.20
CA HIS A 70 11.76 -1.44 11.67
C HIS A 70 10.42 -1.14 11.01
N LEU A 71 9.49 -2.10 10.97
CA LEU A 71 8.17 -1.90 10.41
C LEU A 71 7.31 -1.11 11.41
N ALA A 72 6.87 0.07 10.99
CA ALA A 72 5.98 0.92 11.78
C ALA A 72 4.69 1.19 11.01
N VAL A 73 3.63 1.58 11.74
CA VAL A 73 2.30 1.80 11.16
C VAL A 73 1.58 2.96 11.82
N PHE A 74 0.99 3.81 11.00
CA PHE A 74 0.13 4.89 11.46
C PHE A 74 -1.21 4.91 10.73
N SER A 75 -2.14 5.70 11.26
CA SER A 75 -3.44 5.95 10.63
C SER A 75 -3.93 7.36 10.95
N PHE A 76 -4.55 8.02 9.97
CA PHE A 76 -5.22 9.31 10.17
C PHE A 76 -6.60 9.11 10.82
N GLY A 77 -6.61 9.06 12.15
CA GLY A 77 -7.77 8.74 12.98
C GLY A 77 -7.96 7.24 13.19
N PRO A 78 -8.90 6.84 14.05
CA PRO A 78 -9.00 5.46 14.55
C PRO A 78 -9.54 4.45 13.53
N ASN A 79 -10.18 4.91 12.45
CA ASN A 79 -10.90 4.05 11.49
C ASN A 79 -10.35 4.09 10.05
N ASN A 80 -9.27 4.83 9.81
CA ASN A 80 -8.72 4.99 8.46
C ASN A 80 -7.81 3.80 8.07
N LEU A 81 -7.33 3.81 6.83
CA LEU A 81 -6.34 2.85 6.34
C LEU A 81 -5.08 2.87 7.21
N LEU A 82 -4.51 1.68 7.38
CA LEU A 82 -3.20 1.52 8.00
C LEU A 82 -2.13 1.81 6.96
N ARG A 83 -1.19 2.69 7.30
CA ARG A 83 -0.08 3.11 6.45
C ARG A 83 1.21 2.63 7.08
N TRP A 84 1.83 1.66 6.42
CA TRP A 84 3.03 0.97 6.89
C TRP A 84 4.25 1.62 6.25
N TYR A 85 5.25 1.91 7.08
CA TYR A 85 6.47 2.57 6.66
C TYR A 85 7.68 1.97 7.40
N ALA A 86 8.87 2.23 6.87
CA ALA A 86 10.12 1.86 7.51
C ALA A 86 10.53 2.96 8.49
N SER A 87 10.47 2.71 9.80
CA SER A 87 10.86 3.70 10.83
C SER A 87 12.33 4.13 10.73
N CYS A 88 13.17 3.27 10.15
CA CYS A 88 14.60 3.52 9.98
C CYS A 88 14.96 4.57 8.93
N CYS A 89 14.06 4.93 8.01
CA CYS A 89 14.33 5.93 6.96
C CYS A 89 13.09 6.70 6.47
N GLY A 90 11.91 6.43 7.01
CA GLY A 90 10.67 7.06 6.54
C GLY A 90 10.15 6.52 5.21
N ALA A 91 10.67 5.41 4.67
CA ALA A 91 10.18 4.89 3.39
C ALA A 91 8.73 4.38 3.51
N PRO A 92 7.75 4.89 2.73
CA PRO A 92 6.40 4.34 2.69
C PRO A 92 6.42 2.98 1.98
N LEU A 93 5.84 1.94 2.62
CA LEU A 93 5.94 0.56 2.12
C LEU A 93 4.58 -0.04 1.76
N PHE A 94 3.64 -0.07 2.71
CA PHE A 94 2.39 -0.82 2.57
C PHE A 94 1.16 -0.04 3.05
N THR A 95 0.01 -0.44 2.54
CA THR A 95 -1.27 0.15 2.91
C THR A 95 -2.29 -0.96 2.93
N THR A 96 -2.99 -1.07 4.03
CA THR A 96 -3.95 -2.14 4.26
C THR A 96 -5.21 -1.57 4.91
N PRO A 97 -6.38 -2.18 4.66
CA PRO A 97 -7.52 -2.04 5.56
C PRO A 97 -7.14 -2.55 6.95
N ARG A 98 -7.87 -2.11 7.97
CA ARG A 98 -7.69 -2.58 9.36
C ARG A 98 -8.09 -4.04 9.55
N ASN A 99 -9.06 -4.50 8.76
CA ASN A 99 -9.51 -5.88 8.80
C ASN A 99 -8.64 -6.74 7.85
N PRO A 100 -7.77 -7.62 8.37
CA PRO A 100 -6.90 -8.46 7.54
C PRO A 100 -7.67 -9.44 6.66
N ARG A 101 -8.93 -9.77 7.00
CA ARG A 101 -9.79 -10.64 6.18
C ARG A 101 -10.13 -10.05 4.82
N THR A 102 -9.85 -8.77 4.58
CA THR A 102 -9.92 -8.20 3.23
C THR A 102 -8.87 -8.79 2.31
N ALA A 103 -7.80 -9.41 2.80
CA ALA A 103 -6.76 -10.02 1.96
C ALA A 103 -6.21 -9.05 0.90
N PHE A 104 -6.04 -7.79 1.29
CA PHE A 104 -5.61 -6.72 0.41
C PHE A 104 -4.39 -6.00 1.00
N VAL A 105 -3.34 -5.87 0.19
CA VAL A 105 -2.22 -4.98 0.46
C VAL A 105 -1.91 -4.17 -0.79
N GLY A 106 -1.84 -2.86 -0.64
CA GLY A 106 -1.21 -2.01 -1.64
C GLY A 106 0.26 -1.88 -1.29
N VAL A 107 1.16 -2.32 -2.16
CA VAL A 107 2.61 -2.13 -2.05
C VAL A 107 2.98 -0.83 -2.75
N ARG A 108 3.86 -0.01 -2.15
CA ARG A 108 4.34 1.21 -2.80
C ARG A 108 5.33 0.85 -3.89
N ALA A 109 5.08 1.31 -5.11
CA ALA A 109 5.92 0.93 -6.24
C ALA A 109 7.36 1.47 -6.14
N THR A 110 7.54 2.53 -5.36
CA THR A 110 8.85 3.12 -5.03
C THR A 110 9.76 2.20 -4.20
N GLY A 111 9.21 1.12 -3.62
CA GLY A 111 10.02 0.11 -2.93
C GLY A 111 10.70 -0.91 -3.87
N PHE A 112 10.40 -0.87 -5.17
CA PHE A 112 11.04 -1.68 -6.20
C PHE A 112 12.17 -0.90 -6.90
N ASP A 113 13.06 -1.58 -7.62
CA ASP A 113 14.13 -0.94 -8.39
C ASP A 113 13.61 0.02 -9.47
N SER A 114 12.44 -0.28 -10.03
CA SER A 114 11.70 0.60 -10.94
C SER A 114 10.20 0.37 -10.79
N VAL A 115 9.42 1.42 -10.94
CA VAL A 115 7.95 1.37 -10.97
C VAL A 115 7.42 0.57 -12.16
N ASP A 116 8.17 0.49 -13.27
CA ASP A 116 7.74 -0.20 -14.49
C ASP A 116 7.68 -1.72 -14.33
N VAL A 117 8.39 -2.27 -13.33
CA VAL A 117 8.46 -3.72 -13.09
C VAL A 117 7.09 -4.33 -12.76
N VAL A 118 6.16 -3.54 -12.21
CA VAL A 118 4.80 -3.97 -11.89
C VAL A 118 3.83 -3.88 -13.05
N GLY A 119 4.33 -3.56 -14.25
CA GLY A 119 3.56 -3.47 -15.48
C GLY A 119 2.83 -2.12 -15.65
N PRO A 120 2.05 -1.97 -16.73
CA PRO A 120 1.39 -0.71 -17.06
C PRO A 120 0.38 -0.30 -15.99
N VAL A 121 0.20 1.01 -15.83
CA VAL A 121 -0.85 1.56 -14.97
C VAL A 121 -2.21 1.12 -15.50
N ALA A 122 -2.92 0.30 -14.71
CA ALA A 122 -4.25 -0.18 -15.04
C ALA A 122 -5.34 0.90 -14.84
N GLY A 123 -4.98 2.00 -14.16
CA GLY A 123 -5.76 3.22 -14.12
C GLY A 123 -5.47 4.14 -12.93
N HIS A 124 -6.27 5.20 -12.84
CA HIS A 124 -6.06 6.31 -11.91
C HIS A 124 -7.28 6.47 -10.99
N ALA A 125 -7.04 6.60 -9.70
CA ALA A 125 -8.07 6.85 -8.70
C ALA A 125 -8.02 8.30 -8.20
N PHE A 126 -9.20 8.92 -8.04
CA PHE A 126 -9.37 10.27 -7.50
C PHE A 126 -8.63 11.36 -8.27
N LYS A 127 -8.38 11.16 -9.57
CA LYS A 127 -7.71 12.13 -10.44
C LYS A 127 -8.59 13.36 -10.59
N LEU A 128 -8.01 14.55 -10.44
CA LEU A 128 -8.77 15.79 -10.60
C LEU A 128 -9.10 15.98 -12.08
N ALA A 129 -10.38 16.10 -12.41
CA ALA A 129 -10.82 16.45 -13.76
C ALA A 129 -10.89 17.97 -13.92
N LYS A 130 -10.88 18.44 -15.18
CA LYS A 130 -10.94 19.87 -15.53
C LYS A 130 -12.15 20.62 -14.92
N ASN A 131 -13.20 19.89 -14.56
CA ASN A 131 -14.41 20.44 -13.94
C ASN A 131 -14.36 20.49 -12.38
N GLY A 132 -13.18 20.26 -11.79
CA GLY A 132 -12.98 20.26 -10.34
C GLY A 132 -13.50 19.01 -9.61
N LYS A 133 -14.13 18.05 -10.31
CA LYS A 133 -14.57 16.78 -9.72
C LYS A 133 -13.47 15.72 -9.82
N THR A 134 -13.50 14.76 -8.91
CA THR A 134 -12.63 13.57 -9.00
C THR A 134 -13.19 12.57 -10.01
N LYS A 135 -12.32 12.00 -10.84
CA LYS A 135 -12.62 10.93 -11.78
C LYS A 135 -11.79 9.70 -11.44
N HIS A 136 -12.37 8.53 -11.72
CA HIS A 136 -11.66 7.26 -11.72
C HIS A 136 -11.52 6.78 -13.17
N GLU A 137 -10.31 6.39 -13.55
CA GLU A 137 -9.98 5.79 -14.85
C GLU A 137 -9.61 4.32 -14.61
N GLY A 138 -10.08 3.39 -15.44
CA GLY A 138 -9.83 1.94 -15.25
C GLY A 138 -10.59 1.31 -14.07
N LEU A 139 -11.64 1.96 -13.56
CA LEU A 139 -12.34 1.57 -12.32
C LEU A 139 -12.85 0.12 -12.33
N MET A 140 -13.35 -0.37 -13.47
CA MET A 140 -13.87 -1.75 -13.57
C MET A 140 -12.76 -2.80 -13.39
N THR A 141 -11.58 -2.59 -13.99
CA THR A 141 -10.42 -3.48 -13.83
C THR A 141 -9.93 -3.50 -12.38
N PHE A 142 -9.92 -2.34 -11.71
CA PHE A 142 -9.58 -2.25 -10.28
C PHE A 142 -10.56 -3.00 -9.40
N ILE A 143 -11.85 -2.72 -9.55
CA ILE A 143 -12.90 -3.29 -8.70
C ILE A 143 -12.96 -4.81 -8.91
N TRP A 144 -12.97 -5.27 -10.16
CA TRP A 144 -13.06 -6.70 -10.47
C TRP A 144 -11.85 -7.48 -9.97
N GLY A 145 -10.63 -7.00 -10.28
CA GLY A 145 -9.40 -7.65 -9.84
C GLY A 145 -9.26 -7.68 -8.31
N ALA A 146 -9.61 -6.58 -7.63
CA ALA A 146 -9.59 -6.53 -6.18
C ALA A 146 -10.65 -7.47 -5.57
N ALA A 147 -11.89 -7.44 -6.05
CA ALA A 147 -12.97 -8.29 -5.56
C ALA A 147 -12.65 -9.78 -5.70
N GLN A 148 -12.14 -10.21 -6.85
CA GLN A 148 -11.73 -11.60 -7.09
C GLN A 148 -10.64 -12.04 -6.09
N ARG A 149 -9.62 -11.21 -5.86
CA ARG A 149 -8.54 -11.51 -4.89
C ARG A 149 -9.05 -11.58 -3.45
N ILE A 150 -9.94 -10.67 -3.06
CA ILE A 150 -10.56 -10.67 -1.73
C ILE A 150 -11.37 -11.96 -1.53
N ALA A 151 -12.22 -12.32 -2.50
CA ALA A 151 -13.06 -13.51 -2.44
C ALA A 151 -12.21 -14.78 -2.33
N MET A 152 -11.22 -14.94 -3.23
CA MET A 152 -10.32 -16.10 -3.23
C MET A 152 -9.49 -16.18 -1.94
N GLY A 153 -9.00 -15.05 -1.44
CA GLY A 153 -8.22 -14.98 -0.21
C GLY A 153 -9.01 -15.40 1.03
N ARG A 154 -10.32 -15.12 1.05
CA ARG A 154 -11.23 -15.57 2.12
C ARG A 154 -11.52 -17.07 2.03
N ILE A 155 -11.88 -17.55 0.85
CA ILE A 155 -12.24 -18.97 0.61
C ILE A 155 -11.05 -19.88 0.93
N THR A 156 -9.85 -19.51 0.47
CA THR A 156 -8.64 -20.32 0.67
C THR A 156 -7.97 -20.13 2.03
N GLY A 157 -8.46 -19.21 2.87
CA GLY A 157 -7.83 -18.86 4.13
C GLY A 157 -6.50 -18.09 4.00
N ARG A 158 -6.03 -17.81 2.76
CA ARG A 158 -4.77 -17.09 2.48
C ARG A 158 -4.72 -15.69 3.07
N TRP A 159 -5.86 -15.11 3.46
CA TRP A 159 -5.90 -13.85 4.21
C TRP A 159 -5.11 -13.89 5.52
N LYS A 160 -4.93 -15.07 6.13
CA LYS A 160 -4.11 -15.28 7.34
C LYS A 160 -2.61 -15.26 7.07
N GLN A 161 -2.21 -15.45 5.81
CA GLN A 161 -0.80 -15.49 5.41
C GLN A 161 -0.39 -14.07 5.07
N THR A 162 0.22 -13.37 6.02
CA THR A 162 0.65 -11.98 5.84
C THR A 162 1.75 -11.66 6.85
N PRO A 163 2.76 -10.86 6.48
CA PRO A 163 3.74 -10.38 7.45
C PRO A 163 3.26 -9.17 8.26
N LEU A 164 2.08 -8.63 7.95
CA LEU A 164 1.60 -7.35 8.51
C LEU A 164 0.60 -7.52 9.67
N PHE A 165 0.00 -8.70 9.81
CA PHE A 165 -0.99 -8.97 10.86
C PHE A 165 -0.69 -10.32 11.50
N ASP A 166 -0.88 -10.38 12.82
CA ASP A 166 -0.91 -11.65 13.52
C ASP A 166 -2.20 -12.40 13.18
N ALA A 167 -2.06 -13.63 12.71
CA ALA A 167 -3.18 -14.42 12.20
C ALA A 167 -4.16 -14.87 13.29
N ALA A 168 -3.68 -15.02 14.54
CA ALA A 168 -4.48 -15.49 15.65
C ALA A 168 -5.35 -14.36 16.24
N SER A 169 -4.76 -13.21 16.52
CA SER A 169 -5.43 -12.04 17.10
C SER A 169 -6.08 -11.13 16.06
N GLY A 170 -5.63 -11.20 14.80
CA GLY A 170 -6.04 -10.27 13.73
C GLY A 170 -5.50 -8.85 13.91
N GLN A 171 -4.59 -8.62 14.87
CA GLN A 171 -4.00 -7.32 15.13
C GLN A 171 -2.78 -7.06 14.23
N PRO A 172 -2.48 -5.80 13.90
CA PRO A 172 -1.23 -5.43 13.26
C PRO A 172 -0.01 -5.90 14.06
N VAL A 173 1.07 -6.30 13.38
CA VAL A 173 2.33 -6.72 14.03
C VAL A 173 3.10 -5.55 14.68
N ALA A 174 2.71 -4.31 14.39
CA ALA A 174 3.27 -3.10 14.97
C ALA A 174 2.15 -2.25 15.59
N THR A 175 2.46 -1.54 16.68
CA THR A 175 1.51 -0.64 17.34
C THR A 175 1.09 0.49 16.41
N ILE A 176 -0.23 0.69 16.27
CA ILE A 176 -0.77 1.74 15.39
C ILE A 176 -0.65 3.10 16.07
N GLU A 177 0.15 3.98 15.47
CA GLU A 177 0.13 5.39 15.80
C GLU A 177 -1.13 6.05 15.21
N VAL A 178 -2.07 6.44 16.07
CA VAL A 178 -3.31 7.10 15.64
C VAL A 178 -3.12 8.60 15.63
N LEU A 179 -2.87 9.14 14.44
CA LEU A 179 -2.70 10.58 14.23
C LEU A 179 -4.07 11.30 14.19
N PRO A 180 -4.16 12.56 14.65
CA PRO A 180 -5.35 13.37 14.47
C PRO A 180 -5.77 13.48 13.00
N LYS A 181 -7.08 13.60 12.74
CA LYS A 181 -7.57 13.78 11.37
C LYS A 181 -7.10 15.10 10.74
N SER A 182 -6.85 16.13 11.55
CA SER A 182 -6.36 17.46 11.14
C SER A 182 -4.96 17.38 10.53
N ARG A 183 -4.15 16.39 10.96
CA ARG A 183 -2.77 16.21 10.50
C ARG A 183 -2.65 16.14 8.98
N ARG A 184 -3.65 15.57 8.29
CA ARG A 184 -3.69 15.53 6.83
C ARG A 184 -3.72 16.93 6.22
N SER A 185 -4.53 17.82 6.77
CA SER A 185 -4.65 19.18 6.25
C SER A 185 -3.40 19.99 6.56
N GLU A 186 -2.82 19.81 7.74
CA GLU A 186 -1.54 20.45 8.12
C GLU A 186 -0.42 20.09 7.12
N LEU A 187 -0.27 18.80 6.80
CA LEU A 187 0.75 18.33 5.86
C LEU A 187 0.57 18.85 4.43
N LEU A 188 -0.67 19.06 4.00
CA LEU A 188 -0.99 19.47 2.63
C LEU A 188 -0.97 20.99 2.43
N ASN A 189 -0.88 21.75 3.51
CA ASN A 189 -0.90 23.20 3.50
C ASN A 189 0.42 23.81 4.01
N ALA A 190 1.39 22.96 4.37
CA ALA A 190 2.76 23.34 4.74
C ALA A 190 3.58 23.61 3.48
#